data_AF-A0A5C7GLA1-F1
#
_entry.id   AF-A0A5C7GLA1-F1
#
_cell.length_a   1.000
_cell.length_b   1.000
_cell.length_c   1.000
_cell.angle_alpha   90.00
_cell.angle_beta   90.00
_cell.angle_gamma   90.00
#
_symmetry.space_group_name_H-M   'P 1'
#
loop_
_entity.id
_entity.type
_entity.pdbx_description
1 polymer ?
#
loop_
_entity_poly.entity_id
_entity_poly.type
_entity_poly.pdbx_seq_one_letter_code
_entity_poly.pdbx_strand_id
1 'polypeptide(L)'
;MKKVGLLVVFVALALNFGCGKSNSKETVFAIEQSQQITDEERMEWWSEARFGMFIHWGIYTKLAGFYNGKAQPNSAEWIMNRGKIPIAEYEKLADDFNPSQFNAKEFVNLAKEAGMKYMVITAKHHDGFSMFGSKASNYNIVDATPFKRDILKELAKECQEQGIKFGFYYSQAQDWHHPGGMGNNWDESIERVSSDEYVYEKALPEVKQLLTEYGPIAIFWWDTPRKMTKSVVDILYHITTALQPQIITNDRLGDDYPGDHKTFERHGPRYQPEAKYWELCQPISGSWGYRSDDDNFKPIPTLIHNLIDQSSKGGNYLLNVSPTHEGTLKDEAVDRLKAMGVWMNKNSEAIYGTQASPLTEEPEWGRITMKTVEGKWLLYLHVYNWEDGVSIPVRLINQVDTCYLLTDKSKTFKTESNSNGINVELTGEAPDEVASVIVLKLKEKPNALPQKPLGQDEYGAVVLPAGRAQYENLQGPGAQYNERLDCVGSWDSETARVYWAFNIDEPGDFQLTALFSGKKDAKITMSFNGVSTNVNVPASGNTKRFRKLDLSKVKVDKVGKYEVSFIPVAGKWNALNLKELKIQPIKN
;
A
#
# COMPACT_ATOMS: atom_id res chain seq x y z
N MET A 1 53.65 27.35 -15.57
CA MET A 1 54.41 28.06 -14.51
C MET A 1 53.78 29.43 -14.28
N LYS A 2 53.66 29.83 -13.01
CA LYS A 2 52.80 30.88 -12.44
C LYS A 2 53.14 32.32 -12.86
N LYS A 3 52.10 33.18 -12.96
CA LYS A 3 51.82 34.40 -12.13
C LYS A 3 50.72 35.23 -12.84
N VAL A 4 49.50 35.34 -12.29
CA VAL A 4 48.97 36.31 -11.31
C VAL A 4 48.92 37.76 -11.82
N GLY A 5 47.70 38.32 -11.86
CA GLY A 5 47.37 39.77 -11.90
C GLY A 5 45.84 39.89 -11.71
N LEU A 6 45.33 40.17 -10.50
CA LEU A 6 45.13 41.49 -9.86
C LEU A 6 44.32 42.46 -10.74
N LEU A 7 43.00 42.48 -10.54
CA LEU A 7 42.07 43.39 -11.21
C LEU A 7 41.88 44.66 -10.36
N VAL A 8 42.04 45.80 -11.04
CA VAL A 8 42.04 47.17 -10.52
C VAL A 8 40.62 47.69 -10.31
N VAL A 9 40.40 48.36 -9.18
CA VAL A 9 39.23 49.16 -8.83
C VAL A 9 39.24 50.46 -9.64
N PHE A 10 38.14 50.80 -10.32
CA PHE A 10 37.86 52.15 -10.81
C PHE A 10 36.62 52.71 -10.12
N VAL A 11 36.85 53.71 -9.26
CA VAL A 11 35.83 54.62 -8.75
C VAL A 11 35.83 55.84 -9.68
N ALA A 12 34.70 56.11 -10.31
CA ALA A 12 34.45 57.38 -10.99
C ALA A 12 33.21 58.04 -10.35
N LEU A 13 33.46 59.08 -9.55
CA LEU A 13 32.45 60.05 -9.15
C LEU A 13 32.25 61.03 -10.31
N ALA A 14 31.01 61.20 -10.74
CA ALA A 14 30.58 62.39 -11.48
C ALA A 14 29.30 62.93 -10.84
N LEU A 15 29.42 64.09 -10.21
CA LEU A 15 28.33 64.94 -9.75
C LEU A 15 27.78 65.70 -10.96
N ASN A 16 26.45 65.72 -11.11
CA ASN A 16 25.77 66.77 -11.85
C ASN A 16 24.43 67.13 -11.17
N PHE A 17 24.23 68.43 -10.98
CA PHE A 17 23.10 69.08 -10.33
C PHE A 17 21.87 69.13 -11.23
N GLY A 18 20.66 69.04 -10.66
CA GLY A 18 19.51 69.81 -11.13
C GLY A 18 18.16 69.09 -11.31
N CYS A 19 17.18 69.56 -10.53
CA CYS A 19 15.72 69.46 -10.67
C CYS A 19 15.02 68.13 -10.31
N GLY A 20 14.19 68.23 -9.26
CA GLY A 20 13.49 67.12 -8.64
C GLY A 20 12.28 66.60 -9.40
N LYS A 21 12.02 65.31 -9.17
CA LYS A 21 10.70 64.70 -8.95
C LYS A 21 10.96 63.43 -8.12
N SER A 22 10.26 63.34 -6.99
CA SER A 22 10.25 62.15 -6.14
C SER A 22 9.72 60.96 -6.94
N ASN A 23 10.60 60.04 -7.31
CA ASN A 23 10.23 58.69 -7.74
C ASN A 23 10.85 57.70 -6.76
N SER A 24 10.00 57.08 -5.94
CA SER A 24 10.30 55.88 -5.19
C SER A 24 10.87 54.83 -6.14
N LYS A 25 12.11 54.39 -5.91
CA LYS A 25 12.64 53.20 -6.55
C LYS A 25 11.87 52.00 -6.00
N GLU A 26 10.90 51.51 -6.76
CA GLU A 26 10.47 50.12 -6.66
C GLU A 26 11.72 49.26 -6.83
N THR A 27 12.13 48.64 -5.74
CA THR A 27 13.12 47.57 -5.78
C THR A 27 12.35 46.36 -6.30
N VAL A 28 12.38 46.16 -7.62
CA VAL A 28 11.91 44.91 -8.21
C VAL A 28 12.83 43.82 -7.68
N PHE A 29 12.34 43.05 -6.71
CA PHE A 29 12.97 41.80 -6.33
C PHE A 29 12.99 40.93 -7.59
N ALA A 30 14.19 40.68 -8.12
CA ALA A 30 14.37 39.61 -9.08
C ALA A 30 13.95 38.31 -8.36
N ILE A 31 12.79 37.80 -8.73
CA ILE A 31 12.39 36.44 -8.39
C ILE A 31 13.40 35.56 -9.12
N GLU A 32 14.38 35.01 -8.39
CA GLU A 32 15.15 33.88 -8.90
C GLU A 32 14.12 32.85 -9.36
N GLN A 33 14.17 32.49 -10.64
CA GLN A 33 13.37 31.38 -11.17
C GLN A 33 13.72 30.15 -10.35
N SER A 34 12.88 29.81 -9.37
CA SER A 34 12.99 28.54 -8.66
C SER A 34 12.95 27.45 -9.72
N GLN A 35 14.04 26.71 -9.85
CA GLN A 35 14.15 25.60 -10.78
C GLN A 35 12.94 24.67 -10.52
N GLN A 36 12.05 24.55 -11.50
CA GLN A 36 10.81 23.81 -11.33
C GLN A 36 11.16 22.31 -11.27
N ILE A 37 11.18 21.75 -10.06
CA ILE A 37 11.43 20.33 -9.82
C ILE A 37 10.28 19.54 -10.45
N THR A 38 10.60 18.58 -11.30
CA THR A 38 9.62 17.70 -11.93
C THR A 38 9.06 16.70 -10.91
N ASP A 39 7.86 16.16 -11.18
CA ASP A 39 7.28 15.10 -10.34
C ASP A 39 8.20 13.87 -10.28
N GLU A 40 8.97 13.62 -11.34
CA GLU A 40 9.90 12.48 -11.42
C GLU A 40 11.12 12.67 -10.52
N GLU A 41 11.71 13.86 -10.51
CA GLU A 41 12.78 14.22 -9.57
C GLU A 41 12.29 14.18 -8.12
N ARG A 42 11.06 14.64 -7.85
CA ARG A 42 10.46 14.57 -6.51
C ARG A 42 10.27 13.13 -6.02
N MET A 43 9.84 12.23 -6.92
CA MET A 43 9.52 10.84 -6.62
C MET A 43 10.73 9.89 -6.67
N GLU A 44 11.92 10.36 -7.06
CA GLU A 44 13.12 9.54 -7.22
C GLU A 44 13.51 8.83 -5.91
N TRP A 45 13.70 9.61 -4.83
CA TRP A 45 14.10 9.05 -3.53
C TRP A 45 13.05 8.06 -3.00
N TRP A 46 11.77 8.34 -3.28
CA TRP A 46 10.65 7.55 -2.79
C TRP A 46 10.57 6.21 -3.51
N SER A 47 10.81 6.21 -4.83
CA SER A 47 10.91 5.00 -5.64
C SER A 47 12.14 4.16 -5.29
N GLU A 48 13.23 4.80 -4.85
CA GLU A 48 14.41 4.10 -4.32
C GLU A 48 14.13 3.46 -2.95
N ALA A 49 13.37 4.16 -2.10
CA ALA A 49 13.17 3.82 -0.69
C ALA A 49 12.50 2.46 -0.46
N ARG A 50 11.39 2.18 -1.18
CA ARG A 50 10.60 0.93 -1.19
C ARG A 50 9.99 0.47 0.15
N PHE A 51 10.57 0.84 1.28
CA PHE A 51 10.18 0.37 2.61
C PHE A 51 10.22 1.49 3.65
N GLY A 52 9.12 1.67 4.37
CA GLY A 52 8.95 2.71 5.38
C GLY A 52 8.24 2.23 6.65
N MET A 53 8.38 3.03 7.71
CA MET A 53 7.68 2.85 9.00
C MET A 53 6.45 3.73 9.06
N PHE A 54 5.29 3.16 9.36
CA PHE A 54 4.14 3.92 9.84
C PHE A 54 4.10 3.84 11.37
N ILE A 55 3.66 4.90 12.03
CA ILE A 55 3.42 4.93 13.47
C ILE A 55 2.03 5.49 13.74
N HIS A 56 1.13 4.66 14.28
CA HIS A 56 -0.15 5.10 14.82
C HIS A 56 -0.04 5.21 16.33
N TRP A 57 0.01 6.45 16.82
CA TRP A 57 0.10 6.76 18.23
C TRP A 57 -0.76 7.94 18.63
N GLY A 58 -1.36 7.85 19.82
CA GLY A 58 -2.32 8.82 20.34
C GLY A 58 -2.82 8.43 21.72
N ILE A 59 -3.65 9.27 22.31
CA ILE A 59 -4.23 9.05 23.65
C ILE A 59 -5.17 7.84 23.72
N TYR A 60 -5.72 7.36 22.59
CA TYR A 60 -6.48 6.10 22.53
C TYR A 60 -5.70 4.91 23.10
N THR A 61 -4.37 4.98 23.13
CA THR A 61 -3.52 3.91 23.68
C THR A 61 -3.72 3.71 25.18
N LYS A 62 -4.22 4.70 25.93
CA LYS A 62 -4.62 4.58 27.34
C LYS A 62 -5.74 3.57 27.54
N LEU A 63 -6.64 3.45 26.57
CA LEU A 63 -7.74 2.49 26.59
C LEU A 63 -7.32 1.11 26.06
N ALA A 64 -6.22 1.04 25.30
CA ALA A 64 -5.62 -0.20 24.80
C ALA A 64 -6.59 -1.19 24.14
N GLY A 65 -7.66 -0.68 23.50
CA GLY A 65 -8.70 -1.49 22.85
C GLY A 65 -9.91 -1.83 23.70
N PHE A 66 -9.99 -1.35 24.95
CA PHE A 66 -11.08 -1.63 25.90
C PHE A 66 -11.76 -0.36 26.39
N TYR A 67 -13.08 -0.39 26.46
CA TYR A 67 -13.89 0.67 27.06
C TYR A 67 -14.94 0.06 27.98
N ASN A 68 -15.02 0.54 29.23
CA ASN A 68 -15.89 -0.02 30.28
C ASN A 68 -15.77 -1.54 30.44
N GLY A 69 -14.52 -2.05 30.45
CA GLY A 69 -14.20 -3.47 30.59
C GLY A 69 -14.54 -4.34 29.37
N LYS A 70 -15.00 -3.73 28.26
CA LYS A 70 -15.38 -4.45 27.04
C LYS A 70 -14.41 -4.15 25.91
N ALA A 71 -13.90 -5.21 25.28
CA ALA A 71 -13.12 -5.11 24.06
C ALA A 71 -13.96 -4.43 22.97
N GLN A 72 -13.42 -3.38 22.37
CA GLN A 72 -14.07 -2.65 21.30
C GLN A 72 -13.70 -3.25 19.94
N PRO A 73 -14.67 -3.33 19.00
CA PRO A 73 -14.39 -3.82 17.66
C PRO A 73 -13.51 -2.82 16.89
N ASN A 74 -12.92 -3.27 15.77
CA ASN A 74 -12.00 -2.49 14.94
C ASN A 74 -10.62 -2.29 15.60
N SER A 75 -9.71 -1.62 14.89
CA SER A 75 -8.44 -1.18 15.48
C SER A 75 -8.66 -0.16 16.62
N ALA A 76 -7.71 -0.09 17.55
CA ALA A 76 -7.82 0.71 18.79
C ALA A 76 -8.02 2.21 18.56
N GLU A 77 -7.47 2.80 17.51
CA GLU A 77 -7.61 4.23 17.22
C GLU A 77 -9.06 4.63 16.88
N TRP A 78 -9.94 3.67 16.63
CA TRP A 78 -11.38 3.89 16.47
C TRP A 78 -12.18 3.79 17.77
N ILE A 79 -11.52 3.61 18.91
CA ILE A 79 -12.19 3.29 20.17
C ILE A 79 -13.19 4.35 20.63
N MET A 80 -12.88 5.64 20.43
CA MET A 80 -13.82 6.73 20.74
C MET A 80 -15.15 6.56 19.97
N ASN A 81 -15.07 6.28 18.66
CA ASN A 81 -16.23 6.07 17.80
C ASN A 81 -16.98 4.76 18.10
N ARG A 82 -16.24 3.67 18.31
CA ARG A 82 -16.83 2.32 18.49
C ARG A 82 -17.41 2.13 19.88
N GLY A 83 -16.72 2.66 20.89
CA GLY A 83 -17.21 2.74 22.27
C GLY A 83 -18.26 3.81 22.48
N LYS A 84 -18.48 4.71 21.51
CA LYS A 84 -19.39 5.85 21.60
C LYS A 84 -19.06 6.71 22.83
N ILE A 85 -17.77 6.94 23.04
CA ILE A 85 -17.23 7.64 24.20
C ILE A 85 -17.50 9.14 24.03
N PRO A 86 -18.21 9.79 24.96
CA PRO A 86 -18.41 11.24 24.91
C PRO A 86 -17.08 11.99 24.96
N ILE A 87 -17.00 13.16 24.32
CA ILE A 87 -15.80 14.01 24.25
C ILE A 87 -15.29 14.30 25.66
N ALA A 88 -16.16 14.78 26.55
CA ALA A 88 -15.78 15.16 27.92
C ALA A 88 -15.23 13.99 28.76
N GLU A 89 -15.55 12.74 28.39
CA GLU A 89 -14.96 11.56 29.02
C GLU A 89 -13.63 11.21 28.37
N TYR A 90 -13.56 11.26 27.04
CA TYR A 90 -12.37 10.91 26.28
C TYR A 90 -11.21 11.90 26.49
N GLU A 91 -11.51 13.19 26.69
CA GLU A 91 -10.50 14.23 26.97
C GLU A 91 -9.71 13.93 28.24
N LYS A 92 -10.32 13.29 29.24
CA LYS A 92 -9.68 12.92 30.51
C LYS A 92 -8.54 11.91 30.35
N LEU A 93 -8.47 11.23 29.21
CA LEU A 93 -7.33 10.36 28.90
C LEU A 93 -6.01 11.16 28.82
N ALA A 94 -6.08 12.45 28.53
CA ALA A 94 -4.90 13.32 28.48
C ALA A 94 -4.32 13.62 29.87
N ASP A 95 -5.15 13.65 30.93
CA ASP A 95 -4.78 14.05 32.29
C ASP A 95 -3.59 13.24 32.86
N ASP A 96 -3.48 11.98 32.46
CA ASP A 96 -2.43 11.05 32.89
C ASP A 96 -1.71 10.35 31.71
N PHE A 97 -1.81 10.90 30.49
CA PHE A 97 -1.03 10.43 29.35
C PHE A 97 0.43 10.91 29.49
N ASN A 98 1.32 10.01 29.89
CA ASN A 98 2.72 10.33 30.14
C ASN A 98 3.66 9.25 29.55
N PRO A 99 4.00 9.32 28.26
CA PRO A 99 4.90 8.35 27.64
C PRO A 99 6.37 8.55 28.05
N SER A 100 6.62 8.33 29.34
CA SER A 100 7.91 8.58 30.01
C SER A 100 9.07 7.74 29.46
N GLN A 101 8.79 6.64 28.77
CA GLN A 101 9.80 5.78 28.15
C GLN A 101 10.07 6.13 26.69
N PHE A 102 9.37 7.13 26.12
CA PHE A 102 9.59 7.54 24.74
C PHE A 102 10.99 8.08 24.48
N ASN A 103 11.64 7.49 23.48
CA ASN A 103 12.94 7.90 22.96
C ASN A 103 12.94 7.91 21.43
N ALA A 104 12.98 9.10 20.81
CA ALA A 104 13.00 9.25 19.36
C ALA A 104 14.15 8.46 18.70
N LYS A 105 15.33 8.44 19.33
CA LYS A 105 16.50 7.71 18.82
C LYS A 105 16.28 6.22 18.73
N GLU A 106 15.57 5.61 19.67
CA GLU A 106 15.27 4.18 19.64
C GLU A 106 14.34 3.82 18.47
N PHE A 107 13.31 4.64 18.22
CA PHE A 107 12.41 4.46 17.08
C PHE A 107 13.14 4.60 15.74
N VAL A 108 13.95 5.64 15.57
CA VAL A 108 14.68 5.87 14.32
C VAL A 108 15.77 4.82 14.11
N ASN A 109 16.47 4.41 15.18
CA ASN A 109 17.42 3.29 15.13
C ASN A 109 16.75 2.00 14.68
N LEU A 110 15.60 1.66 15.27
CA LEU A 110 14.87 0.44 14.92
C LEU A 110 14.39 0.47 13.47
N ALA A 111 13.87 1.60 12.99
CA ALA A 111 13.49 1.76 11.59
C ALA A 111 14.69 1.53 10.66
N LYS A 112 15.85 2.11 11.00
CA LYS A 112 17.08 1.97 10.22
C LYS A 112 17.62 0.54 10.25
N GLU A 113 17.61 -0.11 11.42
CA GLU A 113 18.00 -1.51 11.60
C GLU A 113 17.12 -2.45 10.79
N ALA A 114 15.82 -2.18 10.72
CA ALA A 114 14.86 -2.91 9.88
C ALA A 114 15.07 -2.70 8.37
N GLY A 115 15.88 -1.72 7.96
CA GLY A 115 16.07 -1.34 6.56
C GLY A 115 14.99 -0.39 6.01
N MET A 116 14.27 0.33 6.86
CA MET A 116 13.33 1.36 6.39
C MET A 116 14.08 2.65 6.03
N LYS A 117 13.57 3.38 5.03
CA LYS A 117 14.17 4.64 4.54
C LYS A 117 13.37 5.90 4.89
N TYR A 118 12.14 5.71 5.33
CA TYR A 118 11.25 6.81 5.72
C TYR A 118 10.33 6.41 6.87
N MET A 119 9.80 7.42 7.56
CA MET A 119 8.90 7.28 8.69
C MET A 119 7.72 8.26 8.54
N VAL A 120 6.50 7.77 8.72
CA VAL A 120 5.26 8.55 8.75
C VAL A 120 4.56 8.31 10.08
N ILE A 121 4.26 9.37 10.82
CA ILE A 121 3.59 9.27 12.13
C ILE A 121 2.31 10.10 12.16
N THR A 122 1.29 9.60 12.86
CA THR A 122 0.04 10.32 13.11
C THR A 122 0.28 11.62 13.88
N ALA A 123 0.32 12.75 13.17
CA ALA A 123 0.36 14.06 13.80
C ALA A 123 -0.96 14.39 14.48
N LYS A 124 -2.06 13.96 13.88
CA LYS A 124 -3.40 13.96 14.45
C LYS A 124 -4.23 12.84 13.84
N HIS A 125 -4.85 12.02 14.67
CA HIS A 125 -5.81 11.00 14.22
C HIS A 125 -7.26 11.52 14.32
N HIS A 126 -8.23 10.67 14.03
CA HIS A 126 -9.66 10.99 14.06
C HIS A 126 -10.20 11.46 15.41
N ASP A 127 -9.56 11.10 16.53
CA ASP A 127 -9.97 11.56 17.87
C ASP A 127 -9.64 13.04 18.12
N GLY A 128 -8.97 13.69 17.18
CA GLY A 128 -8.72 15.13 17.20
C GLY A 128 -7.56 15.53 18.13
N PHE A 129 -6.89 14.59 18.78
CA PHE A 129 -5.77 14.89 19.67
C PHE A 129 -4.48 15.10 18.85
N SER A 130 -3.85 16.27 19.02
CA SER A 130 -2.63 16.61 18.29
C SER A 130 -1.39 16.09 19.03
N MET A 131 -0.59 15.24 18.37
CA MET A 131 0.61 14.60 18.93
C MET A 131 1.86 15.51 18.93
N PHE A 132 1.65 16.81 18.80
CA PHE A 132 2.67 17.87 18.79
C PHE A 132 2.15 19.10 19.54
N GLY A 133 2.99 20.10 19.81
CA GLY A 133 2.58 21.35 20.45
C GLY A 133 1.77 22.24 19.50
N SER A 134 0.49 21.89 19.27
CA SER A 134 -0.41 22.63 18.38
C SER A 134 -0.73 24.02 18.94
N LYS A 135 -0.55 25.05 18.11
CA LYS A 135 -0.96 26.43 18.45
C LYS A 135 -2.45 26.69 18.21
N ALA A 136 -3.12 25.78 17.52
CA ALA A 136 -4.53 25.92 17.14
C ALA A 136 -5.49 25.34 18.18
N SER A 137 -5.02 24.41 19.01
CA SER A 137 -5.83 23.76 20.04
C SER A 137 -4.96 23.33 21.22
N ASN A 138 -5.41 23.63 22.44
CA ASN A 138 -4.78 23.14 23.67
C ASN A 138 -4.99 21.62 23.88
N TYR A 139 -5.85 20.98 23.09
CA TYR A 139 -6.06 19.53 23.13
C TYR A 139 -4.94 18.80 22.37
N ASN A 140 -3.75 18.90 22.94
CA ASN A 140 -2.51 18.41 22.34
C ASN A 140 -1.56 17.85 23.39
N ILE A 141 -0.54 17.10 22.96
CA ILE A 141 0.37 16.39 23.87
C ILE A 141 1.17 17.31 24.80
N VAL A 142 1.49 18.53 24.39
CA VAL A 142 2.27 19.47 25.19
C VAL A 142 1.39 20.14 26.24
N ASP A 143 0.21 20.61 25.87
CA ASP A 143 -0.62 21.42 26.76
C ASP A 143 -1.54 20.58 27.65
N ALA A 144 -2.18 19.54 27.10
CA ALA A 144 -3.20 18.76 27.80
C ALA A 144 -2.65 17.63 28.68
N THR A 145 -1.36 17.30 28.58
CA THR A 145 -0.79 16.12 29.27
C THR A 145 0.35 16.47 30.23
N PRO A 146 0.68 15.63 31.21
CA PRO A 146 1.88 15.80 32.05
C PRO A 146 3.21 15.59 31.29
N PHE A 147 3.20 15.09 30.05
CA PHE A 147 4.42 14.77 29.30
C PHE A 147 5.19 16.01 28.84
N LYS A 148 4.49 17.05 28.40
CA LYS A 148 5.01 18.38 28.00
C LYS A 148 6.05 18.40 26.87
N ARG A 149 6.44 17.26 26.31
CA ARG A 149 7.40 17.13 25.19
C ARG A 149 6.69 17.03 23.85
N ASP A 150 7.35 17.53 22.81
CA ASP A 150 6.87 17.47 21.42
C ASP A 150 7.52 16.29 20.69
N ILE A 151 6.77 15.18 20.60
CA ILE A 151 7.22 13.91 20.01
C ILE A 151 7.56 14.06 18.54
N LEU A 152 6.75 14.81 17.79
CA LEU A 152 6.96 14.99 16.36
C LEU A 152 8.23 15.77 16.08
N LYS A 153 8.53 16.79 16.90
CA LYS A 153 9.77 17.56 16.79
C LYS A 153 11.00 16.73 17.13
N GLU A 154 10.92 15.89 18.15
CA GLU A 154 12.02 14.97 18.51
C GLU A 154 12.28 13.94 17.40
N LEU A 155 11.23 13.34 16.83
CA LEU A 155 11.36 12.40 15.71
C LEU A 155 11.86 13.06 14.43
N ALA A 156 11.36 14.25 14.08
CA ALA A 156 11.79 14.98 12.89
C ALA A 156 13.29 15.26 12.93
N LYS A 157 13.77 15.75 14.10
CA LYS A 157 15.18 16.03 14.34
C LYS A 157 16.02 14.76 14.22
N GLU A 158 15.64 13.69 14.90
CA GLU A 158 16.40 12.44 14.89
C GLU A 158 16.41 11.78 13.50
N CYS A 159 15.29 11.80 12.76
CA CYS A 159 15.24 11.33 11.39
C CYS A 159 16.23 12.10 10.49
N GLN A 160 16.29 13.42 10.64
CA GLN A 160 17.26 14.25 9.91
C GLN A 160 18.71 13.89 10.27
N GLU A 161 19.01 13.68 11.56
CA GLU A 161 20.35 13.29 12.04
C GLU A 161 20.79 11.92 11.48
N GLN A 162 19.85 10.99 11.30
CA GLN A 162 20.15 9.62 10.88
C GLN A 162 19.95 9.34 9.38
N GLY A 163 19.45 10.30 8.61
CA GLY A 163 19.20 10.18 7.17
C GLY A 163 17.92 9.41 6.82
N ILE A 164 16.93 9.41 7.70
CA ILE A 164 15.59 8.86 7.44
C ILE A 164 14.67 9.98 6.98
N LYS A 165 13.93 9.78 5.89
CA LYS A 165 12.95 10.77 5.42
C LYS A 165 11.74 10.78 6.36
N PHE A 166 11.32 11.95 6.80
CA PHE A 166 10.26 12.08 7.79
C PHE A 166 8.99 12.66 7.19
N GLY A 167 7.83 12.17 7.66
CA GLY A 167 6.53 12.59 7.18
C GLY A 167 5.46 12.53 8.26
N PHE A 168 4.33 13.17 7.97
CA PHE A 168 3.18 13.22 8.85
C PHE A 168 1.98 12.55 8.22
N TYR A 169 1.26 11.77 9.01
CA TYR A 169 -0.14 11.47 8.76
C TYR A 169 -1.02 12.55 9.40
N TYR A 170 -2.08 12.96 8.71
CA TYR A 170 -3.04 13.91 9.24
C TYR A 170 -4.48 13.57 8.83
N SER A 171 -5.36 13.39 9.81
CA SER A 171 -6.81 13.24 9.60
C SER A 171 -7.45 14.61 9.34
N GLN A 172 -7.55 15.00 8.07
CA GLN A 172 -7.88 16.39 7.70
C GLN A 172 -9.34 16.76 7.89
N ALA A 173 -10.28 15.86 7.62
CA ALA A 173 -11.73 16.16 7.69
C ALA A 173 -12.38 15.57 8.94
N GLN A 174 -11.90 14.40 9.34
CA GLN A 174 -12.43 13.65 10.46
C GLN A 174 -11.72 14.08 11.74
N ASP A 175 -12.47 14.76 12.61
CA ASP A 175 -12.05 15.18 13.93
C ASP A 175 -13.27 15.01 14.83
N TRP A 176 -13.23 14.03 15.73
CA TRP A 176 -14.36 13.68 16.59
C TRP A 176 -14.46 14.56 17.83
N HIS A 177 -13.47 15.44 18.04
CA HIS A 177 -13.42 16.39 19.13
C HIS A 177 -13.96 17.76 18.71
N HIS A 178 -13.56 18.26 17.53
CA HIS A 178 -13.97 19.59 17.09
C HIS A 178 -15.46 19.65 16.65
N PRO A 179 -16.24 20.69 17.01
CA PRO A 179 -17.67 20.76 16.65
C PRO A 179 -17.95 20.83 15.13
N GLY A 180 -17.02 21.36 14.35
CA GLY A 180 -17.07 21.34 12.87
C GLY A 180 -16.45 20.08 12.23
N GLY A 181 -15.84 19.19 13.04
CA GLY A 181 -15.19 17.97 12.55
C GLY A 181 -16.16 16.84 12.22
N MET A 182 -15.80 16.02 11.23
CA MET A 182 -16.69 14.98 10.70
C MET A 182 -16.63 13.66 11.47
N GLY A 183 -17.79 13.03 11.64
CA GLY A 183 -17.89 11.61 12.03
C GLY A 183 -18.28 11.32 13.47
N ASN A 184 -18.41 12.33 14.33
CA ASN A 184 -18.98 12.17 15.66
C ASN A 184 -20.51 12.36 15.68
N ASN A 185 -21.28 11.31 15.46
CA ASN A 185 -22.74 11.38 15.48
C ASN A 185 -23.37 10.80 16.74
N TRP A 186 -22.58 10.58 17.79
CA TRP A 186 -23.05 9.94 19.03
C TRP A 186 -23.00 10.86 20.23
N ASP A 187 -22.14 11.87 20.20
CA ASP A 187 -22.08 12.86 21.28
C ASP A 187 -23.11 13.96 21.04
N GLU A 188 -24.20 13.90 21.80
CA GLU A 188 -25.32 14.84 21.71
C GLU A 188 -25.00 16.23 22.26
N SER A 189 -23.88 16.39 22.99
CA SER A 189 -23.50 17.70 23.54
C SER A 189 -22.79 18.62 22.54
N ILE A 190 -22.53 18.15 21.31
CA ILE A 190 -21.83 18.94 20.30
C ILE A 190 -22.78 19.97 19.66
N GLU A 191 -22.52 21.25 19.92
CA GLU A 191 -23.12 22.34 19.16
C GLU A 191 -22.41 22.49 17.81
N ARG A 192 -23.05 22.00 16.73
CA ARG A 192 -22.41 21.89 15.41
C ARG A 192 -22.12 23.24 14.76
N VAL A 193 -20.87 23.41 14.33
CA VAL A 193 -20.42 24.48 13.44
C VAL A 193 -20.10 23.93 12.05
N SER A 194 -19.76 24.81 11.11
CA SER A 194 -19.44 24.38 9.74
C SER A 194 -18.12 23.60 9.67
N SER A 195 -17.98 22.73 8.68
CA SER A 195 -16.70 22.04 8.40
C SER A 195 -15.59 23.01 8.05
N ASP A 196 -15.92 24.11 7.37
CA ASP A 196 -14.96 25.12 6.94
C ASP A 196 -14.40 25.86 8.16
N GLU A 197 -15.22 26.13 9.17
CA GLU A 197 -14.79 26.72 10.45
C GLU A 197 -13.74 25.85 11.14
N TYR A 198 -14.00 24.54 11.27
CA TYR A 198 -12.98 23.59 11.75
C TYR A 198 -11.69 23.62 10.94
N VAL A 199 -11.77 23.70 9.62
CA VAL A 199 -10.59 23.75 8.76
C VAL A 199 -9.79 25.02 9.02
N TYR A 200 -10.44 26.18 9.05
CA TYR A 200 -9.74 27.47 9.25
C TYR A 200 -9.23 27.67 10.68
N GLU A 201 -9.93 27.14 11.68
CA GLU A 201 -9.55 27.29 13.08
C GLU A 201 -8.49 26.28 13.53
N LYS A 202 -8.54 25.04 13.01
CA LYS A 202 -7.68 23.96 13.47
C LYS A 202 -6.84 23.34 12.36
N ALA A 203 -7.46 22.73 11.35
CA ALA A 203 -6.72 21.88 10.41
C ALA A 203 -5.67 22.65 9.58
N LEU A 204 -6.05 23.77 8.98
CA LEU A 204 -5.17 24.59 8.16
C LEU A 204 -4.03 25.22 8.97
N PRO A 205 -4.27 25.84 10.16
CA PRO A 205 -3.19 26.31 11.03
C PRO A 205 -2.22 25.20 11.46
N GLU A 206 -2.73 24.01 11.81
CA GLU A 206 -1.90 22.86 12.19
C GLU A 206 -1.04 22.35 11.03
N VAL A 207 -1.62 22.17 9.85
CA VAL A 207 -0.89 21.79 8.63
C VAL A 207 0.21 22.81 8.33
N LYS A 208 -0.11 24.11 8.39
CA LYS A 208 0.88 25.17 8.20
C LYS A 208 2.01 25.06 9.24
N GLN A 209 1.68 24.86 10.51
CA GLN A 209 2.67 24.74 11.59
C GLN A 209 3.60 23.54 11.35
N LEU A 210 3.03 22.36 11.05
CA LEU A 210 3.77 21.12 10.76
C LEU A 210 4.77 21.31 9.60
N LEU A 211 4.39 22.08 8.58
CA LEU A 211 5.22 22.33 7.40
C LEU A 211 6.27 23.44 7.59
N THR A 212 6.16 24.26 8.64
CA THR A 212 7.10 25.39 8.86
C THR A 212 8.02 25.22 10.06
N GLU A 213 7.65 24.40 11.06
CA GLU A 213 8.35 24.37 12.36
C GLU A 213 9.09 23.05 12.66
N TYR A 214 8.99 22.05 11.78
CA TYR A 214 9.51 20.69 11.98
C TYR A 214 10.61 20.30 10.98
N GLY A 215 11.15 21.29 10.24
CA GLY A 215 12.19 21.06 9.23
C GLY A 215 11.64 20.54 7.90
N PRO A 216 12.50 19.95 7.05
CA PRO A 216 12.07 19.38 5.77
C PRO A 216 11.15 18.18 5.97
N ILE A 217 9.94 18.26 5.43
CA ILE A 217 8.94 17.19 5.49
C ILE A 217 8.85 16.51 4.12
N ALA A 218 9.11 15.21 4.10
CA ALA A 218 9.19 14.41 2.88
C ALA A 218 7.82 13.89 2.42
N ILE A 219 6.92 13.55 3.35
CA ILE A 219 5.60 13.01 3.06
C ILE A 219 4.53 13.71 3.91
N PHE A 220 3.42 14.11 3.30
CA PHE A 220 2.18 14.45 3.99
C PHE A 220 1.08 13.47 3.57
N TRP A 221 0.73 12.58 4.49
CA TRP A 221 -0.18 11.46 4.27
C TRP A 221 -1.57 11.83 4.81
N TRP A 222 -2.50 12.13 3.91
CA TRP A 222 -3.86 12.52 4.23
C TRP A 222 -4.75 11.31 4.52
N ASP A 223 -5.78 11.47 5.34
CA ASP A 223 -6.76 10.41 5.56
C ASP A 223 -8.20 10.86 5.73
N THR A 224 -9.09 9.98 5.28
CA THR A 224 -10.55 10.12 5.31
C THR A 224 -11.07 11.41 4.65
N PRO A 225 -10.94 11.54 3.31
CA PRO A 225 -11.60 12.63 2.60
C PRO A 225 -13.12 12.51 2.81
N ARG A 226 -13.72 13.45 3.53
CA ARG A 226 -15.14 13.40 3.90
C ARG A 226 -15.79 14.76 3.74
N LYS A 227 -16.70 14.88 2.77
CA LYS A 227 -17.60 16.03 2.58
C LYS A 227 -16.90 17.40 2.68
N MET A 228 -15.64 17.48 2.29
CA MET A 228 -14.93 18.75 2.22
C MET A 228 -15.33 19.47 0.94
N THR A 229 -15.50 20.78 1.04
CA THR A 229 -15.71 21.62 -0.15
C THR A 229 -14.46 21.60 -1.02
N LYS A 230 -14.62 21.81 -2.33
CA LYS A 230 -13.47 21.90 -3.24
C LYS A 230 -12.48 22.99 -2.81
N SER A 231 -12.97 24.12 -2.31
CA SER A 231 -12.12 25.20 -1.78
C SER A 231 -11.25 24.77 -0.61
N VAL A 232 -11.78 23.94 0.31
CA VAL A 232 -11.01 23.38 1.44
C VAL A 232 -9.93 22.42 0.96
N VAL A 233 -10.24 21.56 -0.01
CA VAL A 233 -9.25 20.66 -0.62
C VAL A 233 -8.15 21.47 -1.31
N ASP A 234 -8.54 22.46 -2.12
CA ASP A 234 -7.61 23.27 -2.90
C ASP A 234 -6.67 24.10 -1.99
N ILE A 235 -7.18 24.66 -0.88
CA ILE A 235 -6.32 25.45 0.04
C ILE A 235 -5.34 24.56 0.82
N LEU A 236 -5.77 23.38 1.28
CA LEU A 236 -4.88 22.42 1.95
C LEU A 236 -3.81 21.89 0.99
N TYR A 237 -4.17 21.62 -0.26
CA TYR A 237 -3.21 21.24 -1.29
C TYR A 237 -2.21 22.37 -1.58
N HIS A 238 -2.71 23.58 -1.81
CA HIS A 238 -1.89 24.72 -2.19
C HIS A 238 -0.91 25.11 -1.07
N ILE A 239 -1.36 25.15 0.19
CA ILE A 239 -0.46 25.47 1.30
C ILE A 239 0.63 24.40 1.46
N THR A 240 0.27 23.13 1.26
CA THR A 240 1.19 22.00 1.42
C THR A 240 2.32 22.07 0.40
N THR A 241 1.97 22.23 -0.87
CA THR A 241 2.94 22.31 -1.97
C THR A 241 3.69 23.64 -2.03
N ALA A 242 3.09 24.75 -1.59
CA ALA A 242 3.76 26.05 -1.54
C ALA A 242 4.81 26.12 -0.42
N LEU A 243 4.55 25.54 0.75
CA LEU A 243 5.46 25.56 1.90
C LEU A 243 6.58 24.51 1.78
N GLN A 244 6.28 23.36 1.19
CA GLN A 244 7.24 22.28 0.99
C GLN A 244 7.16 21.77 -0.46
N PRO A 245 7.82 22.43 -1.44
CA PRO A 245 7.70 22.08 -2.87
C PRO A 245 8.17 20.66 -3.24
N GLN A 246 8.93 20.00 -2.37
CA GLN A 246 9.42 18.62 -2.55
C GLN A 246 8.55 17.58 -1.83
N ILE A 247 7.44 17.98 -1.20
CA ILE A 247 6.62 17.07 -0.41
C ILE A 247 5.84 16.10 -1.31
N ILE A 248 5.76 14.85 -0.86
CA ILE A 248 4.96 13.80 -1.50
C ILE A 248 3.64 13.65 -0.72
N THR A 249 2.53 13.55 -1.44
CA THR A 249 1.19 13.37 -0.89
C THR A 249 0.53 12.11 -1.45
N ASN A 250 -0.32 11.48 -0.65
CA ASN A 250 -1.15 10.38 -1.12
C ASN A 250 -2.47 10.88 -1.75
N ASP A 251 -3.20 9.98 -2.39
CA ASP A 251 -4.48 10.21 -3.08
C ASP A 251 -5.71 10.40 -2.14
N ARG A 252 -5.50 10.78 -0.88
CA ARG A 252 -6.55 10.78 0.15
C ARG A 252 -6.91 12.16 0.71
N LEU A 253 -6.49 13.24 0.05
CA LEU A 253 -6.89 14.59 0.48
C LEU A 253 -8.37 14.87 0.18
N GLY A 254 -8.87 14.49 -1.00
CA GLY A 254 -10.25 14.70 -1.46
C GLY A 254 -10.69 13.65 -2.48
N ASP A 255 -11.97 13.57 -2.81
CA ASP A 255 -12.53 12.50 -3.67
C ASP A 255 -11.88 12.44 -5.07
N ASP A 256 -11.61 13.59 -5.68
CA ASP A 256 -10.95 13.71 -7.00
C ASP A 256 -9.47 14.14 -6.88
N TYR A 257 -8.87 14.03 -5.70
CA TYR A 257 -7.48 14.43 -5.49
C TYR A 257 -6.54 13.28 -5.93
N PRO A 258 -5.71 13.48 -6.97
CA PRO A 258 -4.90 12.38 -7.50
C PRO A 258 -3.75 11.98 -6.57
N GLY A 259 -3.22 12.92 -5.78
CA GLY A 259 -1.97 12.75 -5.05
C GLY A 259 -0.77 12.45 -5.96
N ASP A 260 0.38 12.21 -5.33
CA ASP A 260 1.60 11.76 -6.00
C ASP A 260 1.66 10.24 -6.11
N HIS A 261 0.97 9.53 -5.20
CA HIS A 261 0.87 8.08 -5.21
C HIS A 261 -0.52 7.58 -4.80
N LYS A 262 -0.88 6.41 -5.34
CA LYS A 262 -2.09 5.67 -4.96
C LYS A 262 -1.90 4.97 -3.62
N THR A 263 -2.95 4.93 -2.79
CA THR A 263 -2.93 4.23 -1.50
C THR A 263 -3.69 2.90 -1.54
N PHE A 264 -3.02 1.82 -1.16
CA PHE A 264 -3.62 0.54 -0.80
C PHE A 264 -3.54 0.35 0.72
N GLU A 265 -4.59 -0.19 1.32
CA GLU A 265 -4.70 -0.30 2.78
C GLU A 265 -4.99 -1.74 3.18
N ARG A 266 -4.15 -2.28 4.08
CA ARG A 266 -4.18 -3.66 4.62
C ARG A 266 -3.90 -4.78 3.62
N HIS A 267 -4.27 -4.62 2.35
CA HIS A 267 -4.05 -5.59 1.28
C HIS A 267 -3.49 -4.86 0.07
N GLY A 268 -2.37 -5.35 -0.46
CA GLY A 268 -1.77 -4.84 -1.70
C GLY A 268 -2.54 -5.32 -2.93
N PRO A 269 -2.29 -4.71 -4.09
CA PRO A 269 -2.95 -5.10 -5.32
C PRO A 269 -2.51 -6.50 -5.76
N ARG A 270 -3.45 -7.24 -6.38
CA ARG A 270 -3.13 -8.57 -6.94
C ARG A 270 -2.12 -8.50 -8.08
N TYR A 271 -2.27 -7.54 -8.98
CA TYR A 271 -1.34 -7.29 -10.10
C TYR A 271 -0.71 -5.92 -9.95
N GLN A 272 0.34 -5.62 -10.74
CA GLN A 272 0.84 -4.26 -10.83
C GLN A 272 -0.31 -3.32 -11.24
N PRO A 273 -0.64 -2.28 -10.44
CA PRO A 273 -1.71 -1.35 -10.77
C PRO A 273 -1.28 -0.42 -11.91
N GLU A 274 -2.26 0.21 -12.56
CA GLU A 274 -2.01 1.24 -13.60
C GLU A 274 -1.28 2.47 -13.03
N ALA A 275 -1.47 2.76 -11.74
CA ALA A 275 -0.80 3.87 -11.06
C ALA A 275 0.72 3.66 -11.06
N LYS A 276 1.47 4.63 -11.59
CA LYS A 276 2.95 4.62 -11.65
C LYS A 276 3.58 4.50 -10.26
N TYR A 277 3.06 5.26 -9.30
CA TYR A 277 3.50 5.25 -7.90
C TYR A 277 2.35 4.85 -7.00
N TRP A 278 2.60 3.90 -6.11
CA TRP A 278 1.59 3.41 -5.19
C TRP A 278 2.23 2.77 -3.95
N GLU A 279 1.53 2.86 -2.83
CA GLU A 279 1.99 2.39 -1.52
C GLU A 279 0.96 1.49 -0.88
N LEU A 280 1.40 0.37 -0.31
CA LEU A 280 0.61 -0.42 0.62
C LEU A 280 0.97 0.01 2.05
N CYS A 281 0.00 0.55 2.78
CA CYS A 281 0.10 0.67 4.23
C CYS A 281 -0.54 -0.54 4.92
N GLN A 282 0.14 -1.12 5.92
CA GLN A 282 -0.36 -2.31 6.62
C GLN A 282 0.08 -2.36 8.09
N PRO A 283 -0.81 -2.69 9.05
CA PRO A 283 -0.41 -2.97 10.43
C PRO A 283 0.50 -4.19 10.52
N ILE A 284 1.50 -4.17 11.40
CA ILE A 284 2.32 -5.35 11.69
C ILE A 284 1.49 -6.46 12.38
N SER A 285 0.44 -6.08 13.11
CA SER A 285 -0.53 -6.96 13.76
C SER A 285 -1.95 -6.77 13.21
N GLY A 286 -3.00 -7.00 14.02
CA GLY A 286 -4.39 -6.80 13.62
C GLY A 286 -4.84 -5.33 13.61
N SER A 287 -4.28 -4.52 14.52
CA SER A 287 -4.67 -3.14 14.79
C SER A 287 -3.64 -2.12 14.28
N TRP A 288 -4.09 -0.90 13.93
CA TRP A 288 -3.19 0.23 13.64
C TRP A 288 -2.67 0.84 14.94
N GLY A 289 -3.57 1.26 15.83
CA GLY A 289 -3.23 1.72 17.18
C GLY A 289 -2.99 0.58 18.17
N TYR A 290 -2.35 0.88 19.29
CA TYR A 290 -2.00 -0.13 20.30
C TYR A 290 -3.23 -0.76 20.95
N ARG A 291 -3.22 -2.09 21.00
CA ARG A 291 -4.17 -2.94 21.72
C ARG A 291 -3.41 -3.85 22.67
N SER A 292 -3.86 -3.93 23.92
CA SER A 292 -3.25 -4.86 24.89
C SER A 292 -3.50 -6.31 24.49
N ASP A 293 -4.68 -6.61 23.95
CA ASP A 293 -5.14 -7.95 23.53
C ASP A 293 -4.77 -8.34 22.09
N ASP A 294 -4.05 -7.50 21.34
CA ASP A 294 -3.59 -7.86 20.00
C ASP A 294 -2.28 -8.65 20.09
N ASP A 295 -2.41 -9.95 19.86
CA ASP A 295 -1.35 -10.95 19.73
C ASP A 295 -1.20 -11.45 18.28
N ASN A 296 -2.03 -10.93 17.35
CA ASN A 296 -2.10 -11.38 15.96
C ASN A 296 -1.03 -10.70 15.08
N PHE A 297 0.22 -10.75 15.54
CA PHE A 297 1.37 -10.24 14.80
C PHE A 297 1.69 -11.14 13.60
N LYS A 298 1.81 -10.54 12.42
CA LYS A 298 2.14 -11.27 11.19
C LYS A 298 3.45 -12.04 11.35
N PRO A 299 3.53 -13.30 10.93
CA PRO A 299 4.79 -14.05 10.95
C PRO A 299 5.89 -13.34 10.15
N ILE A 300 7.15 -13.52 10.57
CA ILE A 300 8.33 -12.96 9.87
C ILE A 300 8.32 -13.31 8.37
N PRO A 301 8.06 -14.57 7.95
CA PRO A 301 7.98 -14.89 6.52
C PRO A 301 6.95 -14.05 5.77
N THR A 302 5.76 -13.87 6.35
CA THR A 302 4.70 -13.03 5.76
C THR A 302 5.13 -11.59 5.57
N LEU A 303 5.84 -11.00 6.53
CA LEU A 303 6.29 -9.60 6.43
C LEU A 303 7.35 -9.41 5.34
N ILE A 304 8.32 -10.33 5.25
CA ILE A 304 9.35 -10.31 4.21
C ILE A 304 8.71 -10.56 2.83
N HIS A 305 7.82 -11.55 2.72
CA HIS A 305 7.10 -11.83 1.48
C HIS A 305 6.21 -10.66 1.04
N ASN A 306 5.57 -9.93 1.97
CA ASN A 306 4.79 -8.74 1.63
C ASN A 306 5.68 -7.64 1.06
N LEU A 307 6.85 -7.38 1.65
CA LEU A 307 7.82 -6.41 1.16
C LEU A 307 8.30 -6.76 -0.26
N ILE A 308 8.66 -8.03 -0.48
CA ILE A 308 9.08 -8.54 -1.79
C ILE A 308 7.94 -8.43 -2.80
N ASP A 309 6.72 -8.83 -2.43
CA ASP A 309 5.55 -8.81 -3.30
C ASP A 309 5.23 -7.39 -3.76
N GLN A 310 5.26 -6.40 -2.85
CA GLN A 310 4.98 -5.02 -3.21
C GLN A 310 6.08 -4.45 -4.12
N SER A 311 7.34 -4.75 -3.82
CA SER A 311 8.48 -4.35 -4.65
C SER A 311 8.41 -4.99 -6.05
N SER A 312 7.97 -6.25 -6.14
CA SER A 312 7.79 -6.98 -7.41
C SER A 312 6.70 -6.39 -8.30
N LYS A 313 5.79 -5.62 -7.72
CA LYS A 313 4.71 -4.89 -8.40
C LYS A 313 5.02 -3.39 -8.53
N GLY A 314 6.24 -2.98 -8.17
CA GLY A 314 6.74 -1.60 -8.31
C GLY A 314 6.26 -0.61 -7.25
N GLY A 315 5.65 -1.09 -6.17
CA GLY A 315 5.14 -0.25 -5.08
C GLY A 315 6.06 -0.16 -3.88
N ASN A 316 5.66 0.68 -2.93
CA ASN A 316 6.29 0.78 -1.61
C ASN A 316 5.46 0.06 -0.54
N TYR A 317 6.14 -0.42 0.50
CA TYR A 317 5.52 -1.02 1.67
C TYR A 317 5.72 -0.14 2.90
N LEU A 318 4.63 0.36 3.47
CA LEU A 318 4.61 1.20 4.67
C LEU A 318 4.06 0.37 5.84
N LEU A 319 4.98 -0.21 6.61
CA LEU A 319 4.65 -1.13 7.70
C LEU A 319 4.43 -0.39 9.01
N ASN A 320 3.24 -0.54 9.59
CA ASN A 320 2.84 0.17 10.80
C ASN A 320 3.24 -0.53 12.09
N VAL A 321 3.74 0.24 13.04
CA VAL A 321 3.90 -0.12 14.46
C VAL A 321 2.97 0.71 15.35
N SER A 322 2.72 0.20 16.56
CA SER A 322 1.72 0.72 17.49
C SER A 322 2.33 0.95 18.87
N PRO A 323 2.83 2.16 19.18
CA PRO A 323 3.41 2.43 20.49
C PRO A 323 2.38 2.33 21.61
N THR A 324 2.84 1.86 22.77
CA THR A 324 2.09 1.82 24.03
C THR A 324 1.86 3.24 24.56
N HIS A 325 1.03 3.38 25.60
CA HIS A 325 0.84 4.67 26.25
C HIS A 325 2.07 5.14 27.05
N GLU A 326 3.01 4.23 27.33
CA GLU A 326 4.30 4.51 27.96
C GLU A 326 5.37 4.99 26.96
N GLY A 327 5.13 4.84 25.66
CA GLY A 327 6.06 5.26 24.60
C GLY A 327 7.04 4.18 24.15
N THR A 328 6.71 2.90 24.35
CA THR A 328 7.48 1.74 23.88
C THR A 328 6.74 0.96 22.80
N LEU A 329 7.43 0.05 22.13
CA LEU A 329 6.81 -0.94 21.26
C LEU A 329 6.72 -2.29 22.01
N LYS A 330 5.72 -3.10 21.68
CA LYS A 330 5.68 -4.52 22.08
C LYS A 330 6.91 -5.25 21.53
N ASP A 331 7.51 -6.14 22.33
CA ASP A 331 8.70 -6.92 21.95
C ASP A 331 8.47 -7.70 20.65
N GLU A 332 7.26 -8.23 20.45
CA GLU A 332 6.87 -8.95 19.24
C GLU A 332 7.01 -8.11 17.97
N ALA A 333 6.77 -6.80 18.05
CA ALA A 333 6.97 -5.87 16.93
C ALA A 333 8.46 -5.60 16.70
N VAL A 334 9.22 -5.40 17.78
CA VAL A 334 10.66 -5.15 17.74
C VAL A 334 11.40 -6.34 17.12
N ASP A 335 11.10 -7.56 17.58
CA ASP A 335 11.72 -8.79 17.10
C ASP A 335 11.47 -9.01 15.60
N ARG A 336 10.25 -8.71 15.12
CA ARG A 336 9.90 -8.82 13.71
C ARG A 336 10.64 -7.79 12.85
N LEU A 337 10.72 -6.54 13.30
CA LEU A 337 11.46 -5.50 12.59
C LEU A 337 12.96 -5.82 12.52
N LYS A 338 13.54 -6.32 13.62
CA LYS A 338 14.93 -6.79 13.63
C LYS A 338 15.15 -7.97 12.70
N ALA A 339 14.25 -8.95 12.68
CA ALA A 339 14.33 -10.09 11.78
C ALA A 339 14.23 -9.68 10.30
N MET A 340 13.34 -8.74 9.97
CA MET A 340 13.30 -8.12 8.64
C MET A 340 14.62 -7.41 8.31
N GLY A 341 15.19 -6.69 9.27
CA GLY A 341 16.50 -6.06 9.16
C GLY A 341 17.63 -7.03 8.83
N VAL A 342 17.66 -8.20 9.48
CA VAL A 342 18.62 -9.28 9.19
C VAL A 342 18.54 -9.73 7.73
N TRP A 343 17.32 -9.90 7.19
CA TRP A 343 17.13 -10.25 5.79
C TRP A 343 17.51 -9.10 4.85
N MET A 344 17.09 -7.88 5.16
CA MET A 344 17.38 -6.68 4.37
C MET A 344 18.88 -6.40 4.28
N ASN A 345 19.64 -6.58 5.36
CA ASN A 345 21.10 -6.37 5.36
C ASN A 345 21.84 -7.22 4.31
N LYS A 346 21.30 -8.38 3.97
CA LYS A 346 21.88 -9.30 2.97
C LYS A 346 21.30 -9.08 1.57
N ASN A 347 20.01 -8.73 1.49
CA ASN A 347 19.24 -8.83 0.25
C ASN A 347 18.70 -7.49 -0.27
N SER A 348 19.03 -6.36 0.37
CA SER A 348 18.45 -5.05 0.05
C SER A 348 18.65 -4.59 -1.39
N GLU A 349 19.69 -5.05 -2.08
CA GLU A 349 19.92 -4.77 -3.51
C GLU A 349 18.72 -5.18 -4.38
N ALA A 350 18.01 -6.24 -3.96
CA ALA A 350 16.83 -6.78 -4.62
C ALA A 350 15.51 -6.12 -4.21
N ILE A 351 15.56 -5.07 -3.37
CA ILE A 351 14.39 -4.28 -2.92
C ILE A 351 14.56 -2.82 -3.29
N TYR A 352 15.56 -2.12 -2.76
CA TYR A 352 15.71 -0.68 -2.99
C TYR A 352 15.91 -0.38 -4.47
N GLY A 353 15.22 0.62 -5.02
CA GLY A 353 15.41 1.03 -6.41
C GLY A 353 14.99 0.01 -7.47
N THR A 354 14.30 -1.08 -7.09
CA THR A 354 13.84 -2.04 -8.08
C THR A 354 12.62 -1.54 -8.82
N GLN A 355 12.48 -1.94 -10.07
CA GLN A 355 11.29 -1.86 -10.90
C GLN A 355 10.44 -3.13 -10.70
N ALA A 356 9.17 -3.06 -11.14
CA ALA A 356 8.28 -4.20 -11.17
C ALA A 356 8.85 -5.35 -12.03
N SER A 357 8.39 -6.56 -11.73
CA SER A 357 8.62 -7.75 -12.53
C SER A 357 8.24 -7.50 -14.00
N PRO A 358 9.05 -7.95 -14.97
CA PRO A 358 8.63 -7.93 -16.37
C PRO A 358 7.55 -8.96 -16.69
N LEU A 359 7.23 -9.88 -15.76
CA LEU A 359 6.25 -10.94 -15.96
C LEU A 359 4.83 -10.47 -15.62
N THR A 360 3.88 -10.89 -16.43
CA THR A 360 2.43 -10.70 -16.18
C THR A 360 1.84 -11.76 -15.25
N GLU A 361 2.54 -12.88 -15.05
CA GLU A 361 2.17 -13.95 -14.14
C GLU A 361 3.20 -14.06 -13.01
N GLU A 362 2.70 -14.16 -11.78
CA GLU A 362 3.53 -14.42 -10.61
C GLU A 362 4.08 -15.85 -10.68
N PRO A 363 5.39 -16.07 -10.45
CA PRO A 363 5.94 -17.41 -10.37
C PRO A 363 5.43 -18.16 -9.12
N GLU A 364 5.21 -19.47 -9.24
CA GLU A 364 4.77 -20.31 -8.11
C GLU A 364 5.87 -20.49 -7.03
N TRP A 365 7.13 -20.40 -7.43
CA TRP A 365 8.29 -20.55 -6.54
C TRP A 365 8.64 -19.27 -5.77
N GLY A 366 8.03 -18.12 -6.10
CA GLY A 366 8.28 -16.86 -5.41
C GLY A 366 7.97 -15.61 -6.23
N ARG A 367 8.90 -14.64 -6.29
CA ARG A 367 8.69 -13.33 -6.92
C ARG A 367 9.93 -12.84 -7.68
N ILE A 368 9.73 -11.85 -8.54
CA ILE A 368 10.81 -11.22 -9.30
C ILE A 368 10.76 -9.71 -9.13
N THR A 369 11.87 -9.11 -8.73
CA THR A 369 12.10 -7.66 -8.88
C THR A 369 13.14 -7.44 -9.97
N MET A 370 13.17 -6.24 -10.55
CA MET A 370 14.08 -5.94 -11.67
C MET A 370 14.86 -4.65 -11.42
N LYS A 371 16.08 -4.55 -11.94
CA LYS A 371 16.79 -3.28 -12.12
C LYS A 371 17.32 -3.15 -13.53
N THR A 372 17.30 -1.93 -14.04
CA THR A 372 18.03 -1.54 -15.23
C THR A 372 19.22 -0.69 -14.80
N VAL A 373 20.45 -1.19 -14.98
CA VAL A 373 21.69 -0.52 -14.57
C VAL A 373 22.60 -0.41 -15.78
N GLU A 374 22.90 0.81 -16.22
CA GLU A 374 23.78 1.06 -17.38
C GLU A 374 23.41 0.26 -18.63
N GLY A 375 22.11 0.11 -18.91
CA GLY A 375 21.61 -0.68 -20.04
C GLY A 375 21.71 -2.20 -19.86
N LYS A 376 22.02 -2.70 -18.66
CA LYS A 376 21.94 -4.12 -18.28
C LYS A 376 20.67 -4.38 -17.48
N TRP A 377 20.09 -5.55 -17.65
CA TRP A 377 18.86 -5.97 -16.96
C TRP A 377 19.19 -7.05 -15.94
N LEU A 378 18.98 -6.70 -14.68
CA LEU A 378 19.17 -7.59 -13.53
C LEU A 378 17.80 -7.98 -13.01
N LEU A 379 17.50 -9.26 -13.00
CA LEU A 379 16.32 -9.80 -12.34
C LEU A 379 16.76 -10.45 -11.04
N TYR A 380 16.07 -10.12 -9.96
CA TYR A 380 16.27 -10.75 -8.66
C TYR A 380 15.13 -11.73 -8.46
N LEU A 381 15.46 -13.02 -8.50
CA LEU A 381 14.54 -14.12 -8.27
C LEU A 381 14.49 -14.37 -6.76
N HIS A 382 13.41 -13.94 -6.13
CA HIS A 382 13.14 -14.19 -4.71
C HIS A 382 12.49 -15.56 -4.58
N VAL A 383 13.29 -16.57 -4.24
CA VAL A 383 12.87 -17.97 -4.17
C VAL A 383 12.40 -18.29 -2.75
N TYR A 384 11.11 -18.57 -2.60
CA TYR A 384 10.50 -18.95 -1.31
C TYR A 384 10.57 -20.45 -1.09
N ASN A 385 10.36 -21.23 -2.16
CA ASN A 385 10.38 -22.68 -2.14
C ASN A 385 11.66 -23.16 -2.81
N TRP A 386 12.73 -23.31 -2.02
CA TRP A 386 14.02 -23.78 -2.50
C TRP A 386 14.17 -25.28 -2.29
N GLU A 387 14.45 -26.01 -3.35
CA GLU A 387 14.73 -27.45 -3.31
C GLU A 387 15.95 -27.77 -4.17
N ASP A 388 16.91 -28.51 -3.61
CA ASP A 388 18.14 -28.89 -4.33
C ASP A 388 17.82 -29.79 -5.53
N GLY A 389 18.44 -29.50 -6.67
CA GLY A 389 18.22 -30.19 -7.95
C GLY A 389 16.93 -29.81 -8.67
N VAL A 390 16.07 -28.96 -8.09
CA VAL A 390 14.85 -28.49 -8.76
C VAL A 390 15.17 -27.32 -9.68
N SER A 391 14.63 -27.37 -10.91
CA SER A 391 14.70 -26.25 -11.85
C SER A 391 13.48 -25.35 -11.74
N ILE A 392 13.71 -24.07 -11.42
CA ILE A 392 12.63 -23.07 -11.37
C ILE A 392 12.45 -22.40 -12.74
N PRO A 393 11.22 -22.31 -13.28
CA PRO A 393 10.97 -21.67 -14.56
C PRO A 393 10.80 -20.16 -14.42
N VAL A 394 11.47 -19.41 -15.29
CA VAL A 394 11.33 -17.96 -15.47
C VAL A 394 10.78 -17.71 -16.88
N ARG A 395 9.57 -17.18 -17.00
CA ARG A 395 8.83 -17.06 -18.28
C ARG A 395 9.33 -15.92 -19.18
N LEU A 396 10.60 -15.97 -19.56
CA LEU A 396 11.30 -14.98 -20.39
C LEU A 396 11.98 -15.65 -21.58
N ILE A 397 11.86 -15.06 -22.77
CA ILE A 397 12.61 -15.46 -23.97
C ILE A 397 13.83 -14.56 -24.10
N ASN A 398 14.88 -14.90 -23.37
CA ASN A 398 16.11 -14.13 -23.29
C ASN A 398 17.34 -15.04 -23.25
N GLN A 399 18.48 -14.48 -23.66
CA GLN A 399 19.79 -15.04 -23.39
C GLN A 399 20.26 -14.60 -22.00
N VAL A 400 20.67 -15.58 -21.21
CA VAL A 400 21.29 -15.35 -19.92
C VAL A 400 22.76 -14.96 -20.13
N ASP A 401 23.19 -13.89 -19.47
CA ASP A 401 24.61 -13.54 -19.36
C ASP A 401 25.24 -14.32 -18.21
N THR A 402 24.70 -14.15 -17.00
CA THR A 402 25.17 -14.82 -15.77
C THR A 402 24.00 -15.06 -14.82
N CYS A 403 24.06 -16.14 -14.05
CA CYS A 403 23.12 -16.43 -12.97
C CYS A 403 23.88 -16.84 -11.71
N TYR A 404 23.66 -16.12 -10.60
CA TYR A 404 24.44 -16.30 -9.37
C TYR A 404 23.65 -15.91 -8.12
N LEU A 405 24.10 -16.35 -6.96
CA LEU A 405 23.46 -16.03 -5.69
C LEU A 405 23.81 -14.60 -5.26
N LEU A 406 22.81 -13.79 -4.86
CA LEU A 406 23.04 -12.39 -4.51
C LEU A 406 24.08 -12.24 -3.37
N THR A 407 24.00 -13.09 -2.36
CA THR A 407 24.86 -13.05 -1.17
C THR A 407 26.23 -13.70 -1.36
N ASP A 408 26.42 -14.48 -2.43
CA ASP A 408 27.71 -15.06 -2.82
C ASP A 408 27.79 -15.20 -4.35
N LYS A 409 28.42 -14.22 -5.00
CA LYS A 409 28.52 -14.17 -6.46
C LYS A 409 29.37 -15.30 -7.06
N SER A 410 30.13 -16.03 -6.23
CA SER A 410 30.88 -17.21 -6.69
C SER A 410 30.00 -18.45 -6.84
N LYS A 411 28.85 -18.50 -6.15
CA LYS A 411 27.83 -19.55 -6.32
C LYS A 411 26.98 -19.23 -7.54
N THR A 412 27.30 -19.88 -8.66
CA THR A 412 26.59 -19.74 -9.94
C THR A 412 25.58 -20.85 -10.18
N PHE A 413 24.51 -20.57 -10.93
CA PHE A 413 23.48 -21.55 -11.28
C PHE A 413 23.50 -21.85 -12.78
N LYS A 414 23.24 -23.12 -13.11
CA LYS A 414 23.06 -23.55 -14.50
C LYS A 414 21.73 -23.00 -15.01
N THR A 415 21.73 -22.47 -16.23
CA THR A 415 20.53 -21.97 -16.90
C THR A 415 20.33 -22.61 -18.26
N GLU A 416 19.09 -22.99 -18.57
CA GLU A 416 18.71 -23.53 -19.87
C GLU A 416 17.54 -22.72 -20.47
N SER A 417 17.77 -22.07 -21.61
CA SER A 417 16.73 -21.32 -22.33
C SER A 417 16.04 -22.23 -23.35
N ASN A 418 14.71 -22.21 -23.37
CA ASN A 418 13.87 -22.92 -24.35
C ASN A 418 12.63 -22.09 -24.71
N SER A 419 11.70 -22.65 -25.49
CA SER A 419 10.48 -21.95 -25.94
C SER A 419 9.51 -21.59 -24.80
N ASN A 420 9.66 -22.21 -23.63
CA ASN A 420 8.80 -22.00 -22.46
C ASN A 420 9.41 -21.04 -21.42
N GLY A 421 10.64 -20.58 -21.63
CA GLY A 421 11.35 -19.63 -20.77
C GLY A 421 12.79 -20.03 -20.49
N ILE A 422 13.31 -19.51 -19.39
CA ILE A 422 14.62 -19.85 -18.82
C ILE A 422 14.37 -20.75 -17.60
N ASN A 423 14.98 -21.92 -17.57
CA ASN A 423 15.04 -22.75 -16.37
C ASN A 423 16.32 -22.43 -15.60
N VAL A 424 16.22 -22.22 -14.28
CA VAL A 424 17.37 -22.04 -13.38
C VAL A 424 17.42 -23.24 -12.44
N GLU A 425 18.49 -24.04 -12.53
CA GLU A 425 18.69 -25.21 -11.68
C GLU A 425 19.21 -24.79 -10.30
N LEU A 426 18.40 -25.01 -9.26
CA LEU A 426 18.78 -24.75 -7.88
C LEU A 426 19.76 -25.83 -7.41
N THR A 427 20.82 -25.42 -6.72
CA THR A 427 21.85 -26.33 -6.21
C THR A 427 22.26 -25.99 -4.77
N GLY A 428 22.42 -27.04 -3.96
CA GLY A 428 22.76 -26.97 -2.53
C GLY A 428 21.63 -26.39 -1.67
N GLU A 429 21.99 -26.04 -0.44
CA GLU A 429 21.04 -25.52 0.55
C GLU A 429 20.65 -24.07 0.29
N ALA A 430 19.42 -23.73 0.72
CA ALA A 430 18.85 -22.39 0.69
C ALA A 430 19.65 -21.46 1.63
N PRO A 431 20.23 -20.36 1.14
CA PRO A 431 20.96 -19.41 2.00
C PRO A 431 20.09 -18.68 3.03
N ASP A 432 18.78 -18.62 2.78
CA ASP A 432 17.78 -18.04 3.66
C ASP A 432 16.46 -18.81 3.53
N GLU A 433 15.91 -19.25 4.67
CA GLU A 433 14.70 -20.08 4.74
C GLU A 433 13.41 -19.33 4.40
N VAL A 434 13.42 -17.98 4.46
CA VAL A 434 12.25 -17.16 4.13
C VAL A 434 12.22 -16.82 2.65
N ALA A 435 13.33 -16.29 2.14
CA ALA A 435 13.47 -15.93 0.74
C ALA A 435 14.95 -15.82 0.35
N SER A 436 15.40 -16.75 -0.48
CA SER A 436 16.75 -16.74 -1.06
C SER A 436 16.75 -15.99 -2.39
N VAL A 437 17.76 -15.14 -2.64
CA VAL A 437 17.77 -14.26 -3.81
C VAL A 437 18.84 -14.67 -4.82
N ILE A 438 18.41 -15.04 -6.02
CA ILE A 438 19.29 -15.29 -7.18
C ILE A 438 19.25 -14.09 -8.11
N VAL A 439 20.40 -13.66 -8.61
CA VAL A 439 20.50 -12.64 -9.66
C VAL A 439 20.60 -13.33 -11.01
N LEU A 440 19.63 -13.06 -11.88
CA LEU A 440 19.61 -13.45 -13.28
C LEU A 440 19.89 -12.22 -14.15
N LYS A 441 21.09 -12.16 -14.73
CA LYS A 441 21.49 -11.07 -15.62
C LYS A 441 21.19 -11.47 -17.07
N LEU A 442 20.44 -10.61 -17.77
CA LEU A 442 20.09 -10.82 -19.17
C LEU A 442 21.03 -10.03 -20.09
N LYS A 443 21.29 -10.55 -21.28
CA LYS A 443 22.07 -9.85 -22.32
C LYS A 443 21.28 -8.77 -23.04
N GLU A 444 19.96 -8.91 -23.06
CA GLU A 444 19.05 -7.98 -23.71
C GLU A 444 17.82 -7.69 -22.85
N LYS A 445 17.01 -6.71 -23.29
CA LYS A 445 15.79 -6.28 -22.62
C LYS A 445 14.86 -7.49 -22.36
N PRO A 446 14.26 -7.60 -21.17
CA PRO A 446 13.34 -8.69 -20.86
C PRO A 446 12.22 -8.80 -21.89
N ASN A 447 12.02 -10.01 -22.39
CA ASN A 447 10.98 -10.38 -23.34
C ASN A 447 10.10 -11.44 -22.68
N ALA A 448 9.12 -10.97 -21.90
CA ALA A 448 8.22 -11.86 -21.17
C ALA A 448 7.29 -12.61 -22.11
N LEU A 449 7.15 -13.91 -21.83
CA LEU A 449 6.13 -14.70 -22.49
C LEU A 449 4.74 -14.16 -22.14
N PRO A 450 3.78 -14.26 -23.07
CA PRO A 450 2.41 -13.93 -22.75
C PRO A 450 1.90 -14.81 -21.61
N GLN A 451 0.91 -14.27 -20.91
CA GLN A 451 0.14 -14.97 -19.89
C GLN A 451 -0.29 -16.34 -20.43
N LYS A 452 -0.06 -17.42 -19.68
CA LYS A 452 -0.50 -18.76 -20.11
C LYS A 452 -2.02 -18.76 -20.26
N PRO A 453 -2.57 -19.29 -21.37
CA PRO A 453 -3.99 -19.60 -21.43
C PRO A 453 -4.36 -20.55 -20.30
N LEU A 454 -5.58 -20.43 -19.78
CA LEU A 454 -6.14 -21.46 -18.90
C LEU A 454 -6.28 -22.75 -19.70
N GLY A 455 -6.03 -23.90 -19.08
CA GLY A 455 -6.02 -25.18 -19.78
C GLY A 455 -6.00 -26.37 -18.84
N GLN A 456 -5.90 -27.57 -19.41
CA GLN A 456 -5.86 -28.81 -18.64
C GLN A 456 -4.54 -28.95 -17.87
N ASP A 457 -4.64 -29.38 -16.62
CA ASP A 457 -3.52 -29.83 -15.81
C ASP A 457 -3.07 -31.26 -16.19
N GLU A 458 -2.08 -31.79 -15.48
CA GLU A 458 -1.57 -33.16 -15.70
C GLU A 458 -2.62 -34.27 -15.48
N TYR A 459 -3.73 -33.95 -14.82
CA TYR A 459 -4.86 -34.86 -14.60
C TYR A 459 -6.01 -34.64 -15.58
N GLY A 460 -5.81 -33.78 -16.59
CA GLY A 460 -6.82 -33.41 -17.58
C GLY A 460 -7.89 -32.46 -17.04
N ALA A 461 -7.75 -31.92 -15.83
CA ALA A 461 -8.72 -30.99 -15.25
C ALA A 461 -8.38 -29.53 -15.57
N VAL A 462 -9.41 -28.71 -15.79
CA VAL A 462 -9.25 -27.26 -15.95
C VAL A 462 -9.76 -26.56 -14.71
N VAL A 463 -8.92 -25.70 -14.11
CA VAL A 463 -9.31 -24.82 -13.02
C VAL A 463 -9.44 -23.40 -13.55
N LEU A 464 -10.62 -22.80 -13.35
CA LEU A 464 -10.98 -21.47 -13.80
C LEU A 464 -11.22 -20.59 -12.56
N PRO A 465 -10.16 -19.95 -12.03
CA PRO A 465 -10.26 -19.17 -10.81
C PRO A 465 -10.94 -17.82 -11.07
N ALA A 466 -11.61 -17.29 -10.04
CA ALA A 466 -12.27 -15.99 -10.10
C ALA A 466 -11.37 -14.84 -10.59
N GLY A 467 -10.10 -14.83 -10.18
CA GLY A 467 -9.16 -13.77 -10.58
C GLY A 467 -8.66 -13.84 -12.01
N ARG A 468 -9.08 -14.86 -12.77
CA ARG A 468 -8.86 -14.98 -14.23
C ARG A 468 -10.17 -14.86 -15.00
N ALA A 469 -11.28 -14.55 -14.32
CA ALA A 469 -12.57 -14.32 -14.94
C ALA A 469 -12.58 -12.99 -15.68
N GLN A 470 -13.21 -12.98 -16.84
CA GLN A 470 -13.58 -11.77 -17.58
C GLN A 470 -15.04 -11.45 -17.29
N TYR A 471 -15.41 -10.17 -17.39
CA TYR A 471 -16.76 -9.73 -17.10
C TYR A 471 -17.24 -8.62 -18.05
N GLU A 472 -18.50 -8.69 -18.43
CA GLU A 472 -19.23 -7.66 -19.17
C GLU A 472 -20.35 -7.12 -18.28
N ASN A 473 -20.24 -5.87 -17.83
CA ASN A 473 -21.22 -5.19 -16.99
C ASN A 473 -21.96 -4.15 -17.82
N LEU A 474 -23.19 -4.45 -18.26
CA LEU A 474 -23.97 -3.56 -19.12
C LEU A 474 -24.55 -2.35 -18.37
N GLN A 475 -24.84 -2.48 -17.06
CA GLN A 475 -25.38 -1.41 -16.23
C GLN A 475 -24.86 -1.49 -14.78
N GLY A 476 -24.40 -0.34 -14.26
CA GLY A 476 -23.92 -0.17 -12.88
C GLY A 476 -22.62 -0.92 -12.56
N PRO A 477 -22.11 -0.84 -11.31
CA PRO A 477 -21.11 -1.78 -10.85
C PRO A 477 -21.75 -3.18 -10.85
N GLY A 478 -21.24 -4.08 -11.69
CA GLY A 478 -21.71 -5.46 -11.79
C GLY A 478 -20.70 -6.44 -11.21
N ALA A 479 -20.54 -7.60 -11.84
CA ALA A 479 -19.54 -8.58 -11.42
C ALA A 479 -18.13 -7.96 -11.45
N GLN A 480 -17.40 -8.13 -10.36
CA GLN A 480 -16.01 -7.68 -10.23
C GLN A 480 -15.23 -8.61 -9.32
N TYR A 481 -13.91 -8.65 -9.48
CA TYR A 481 -13.07 -9.45 -8.58
C TYR A 481 -13.03 -8.82 -7.18
N ASN A 482 -13.36 -9.62 -6.17
CA ASN A 482 -13.26 -9.28 -4.76
C ASN A 482 -12.00 -9.95 -4.20
N GLU A 483 -10.92 -9.17 -4.10
CA GLU A 483 -9.61 -9.65 -3.64
C GLU A 483 -9.69 -10.25 -2.22
N ARG A 484 -10.49 -9.64 -1.33
CA ARG A 484 -10.61 -10.07 0.07
C ARG A 484 -11.17 -11.48 0.24
N LEU A 485 -12.11 -11.88 -0.62
CA LEU A 485 -12.74 -13.21 -0.55
C LEU A 485 -12.17 -14.18 -1.59
N ASP A 486 -11.31 -13.66 -2.48
CA ASP A 486 -10.81 -14.35 -3.67
C ASP A 486 -11.96 -14.97 -4.46
N CYS A 487 -12.86 -14.11 -4.92
CA CYS A 487 -14.03 -14.50 -5.69
C CYS A 487 -14.48 -13.38 -6.64
N VAL A 488 -15.25 -13.70 -7.66
CA VAL A 488 -16.09 -12.71 -8.34
C VAL A 488 -17.22 -12.36 -7.36
N GLY A 489 -17.23 -11.11 -6.91
CA GLY A 489 -18.20 -10.56 -5.97
C GLY A 489 -18.84 -9.29 -6.52
N SER A 490 -19.61 -8.61 -5.66
CA SER A 490 -20.50 -7.49 -6.05
C SER A 490 -21.33 -7.80 -7.30
N TRP A 491 -21.62 -9.08 -7.53
CA TRP A 491 -22.38 -9.52 -8.67
C TRP A 491 -23.87 -9.33 -8.35
N ASP A 492 -24.32 -8.09 -8.35
CA ASP A 492 -25.68 -7.68 -8.00
C ASP A 492 -26.47 -7.16 -9.21
N SER A 493 -25.81 -6.89 -10.34
CA SER A 493 -26.45 -6.61 -11.63
C SER A 493 -26.94 -7.88 -12.32
N GLU A 494 -28.22 -7.94 -12.68
CA GLU A 494 -28.83 -9.05 -13.44
C GLU A 494 -28.31 -9.16 -14.90
N THR A 495 -27.57 -8.15 -15.36
CA THR A 495 -27.04 -8.08 -16.74
C THR A 495 -25.55 -8.40 -16.85
N ALA A 496 -24.90 -8.68 -15.71
CA ALA A 496 -23.47 -8.96 -15.67
C ALA A 496 -23.17 -10.39 -16.16
N ARG A 497 -22.34 -10.51 -17.19
CA ARG A 497 -21.81 -11.80 -17.69
C ARG A 497 -20.43 -12.03 -17.13
N VAL A 498 -20.17 -13.21 -16.58
CA VAL A 498 -18.84 -13.65 -16.09
C VAL A 498 -18.38 -14.83 -16.93
N TYR A 499 -17.17 -14.80 -17.48
CA TYR A 499 -16.72 -15.84 -18.41
C TYR A 499 -15.22 -16.11 -18.36
N TRP A 500 -14.84 -17.28 -18.85
CA TRP A 500 -13.45 -17.69 -19.06
C TRP A 500 -13.29 -18.30 -20.44
N ALA A 501 -12.19 -17.97 -21.10
CA ALA A 501 -11.67 -18.72 -22.23
C ALA A 501 -10.52 -19.62 -21.77
N PHE A 502 -10.51 -20.86 -22.25
CA PHE A 502 -9.52 -21.88 -21.86
C PHE A 502 -9.31 -22.89 -22.98
N ASN A 503 -8.25 -23.70 -22.87
CA ASN A 503 -7.92 -24.75 -23.82
C ASN A 503 -8.30 -26.12 -23.25
N ILE A 504 -8.74 -27.02 -24.14
CA ILE A 504 -8.81 -28.45 -23.89
C ILE A 504 -7.90 -29.12 -24.91
N ASP A 505 -6.91 -29.84 -24.39
CA ASP A 505 -5.87 -30.55 -25.14
C ASP A 505 -6.20 -32.06 -25.29
N GLU A 506 -7.02 -32.61 -24.39
CA GLU A 506 -7.53 -33.98 -24.39
C GLU A 506 -9.06 -33.98 -24.35
N PRO A 507 -9.75 -34.33 -25.45
CA PRO A 507 -11.20 -34.45 -25.51
C PRO A 507 -11.74 -35.54 -24.59
N GLY A 508 -12.98 -35.40 -24.12
CA GLY A 508 -13.59 -36.35 -23.19
C GLY A 508 -14.92 -35.88 -22.61
N ASP A 509 -15.44 -36.67 -21.67
CA ASP A 509 -16.59 -36.29 -20.86
C ASP A 509 -16.10 -35.61 -19.57
N PHE A 510 -16.71 -34.47 -19.24
CA PHE A 510 -16.29 -33.64 -18.11
C PHE A 510 -17.47 -33.33 -17.18
N GLN A 511 -17.17 -33.28 -15.88
CA GLN A 511 -18.07 -32.76 -14.85
C GLN A 511 -17.67 -31.32 -14.52
N LEU A 512 -18.62 -30.39 -14.64
CA LEU A 512 -18.45 -29.00 -14.24
C LEU A 512 -18.92 -28.83 -12.80
N THR A 513 -18.10 -28.19 -11.97
CA THR A 513 -18.42 -27.88 -10.58
C THR A 513 -17.96 -26.47 -10.24
N ALA A 514 -18.75 -25.70 -9.49
CA ALA A 514 -18.37 -24.36 -9.08
C ALA A 514 -18.53 -24.13 -7.58
N LEU A 515 -17.75 -23.18 -7.05
CA LEU A 515 -17.80 -22.75 -5.66
C LEU A 515 -18.55 -21.43 -5.55
N PHE A 516 -19.78 -21.47 -5.00
CA PHE A 516 -20.64 -20.29 -4.82
C PHE A 516 -20.88 -19.96 -3.35
N SER A 517 -21.09 -18.69 -3.02
CA SER A 517 -21.66 -18.27 -1.73
C SER A 517 -22.69 -17.17 -1.89
N GLY A 518 -23.70 -17.14 -1.01
CA GLY A 518 -24.80 -16.20 -1.11
C GLY A 518 -25.77 -16.31 0.07
N LYS A 519 -26.47 -15.21 0.38
CA LYS A 519 -27.45 -15.17 1.48
C LYS A 519 -28.81 -15.77 1.09
N LYS A 520 -29.14 -15.77 -0.19
CA LYS A 520 -30.42 -16.20 -0.74
C LYS A 520 -30.16 -17.11 -1.95
N ASP A 521 -31.16 -17.93 -2.28
CA ASP A 521 -31.14 -18.75 -3.48
C ASP A 521 -31.11 -17.85 -4.72
N ALA A 522 -30.37 -18.26 -5.73
CA ALA A 522 -30.24 -17.53 -6.99
C ALA A 522 -30.40 -18.49 -8.17
N LYS A 523 -30.61 -17.93 -9.35
CA LYS A 523 -30.62 -18.70 -10.60
C LYS A 523 -29.73 -18.05 -11.64
N ILE A 524 -28.89 -18.85 -12.28
CA ILE A 524 -27.98 -18.44 -13.34
C ILE A 524 -28.19 -19.29 -14.60
N THR A 525 -27.92 -18.71 -15.75
CA THR A 525 -27.70 -19.43 -17.00
C THR A 525 -26.21 -19.66 -17.14
N MET A 526 -25.80 -20.93 -17.18
CA MET A 526 -24.45 -21.30 -17.59
C MET A 526 -24.46 -21.60 -19.09
N SER A 527 -23.57 -20.99 -19.86
CA SER A 527 -23.35 -21.34 -21.26
C SER A 527 -21.96 -21.97 -21.40
N PHE A 528 -21.90 -23.20 -21.89
CA PHE A 528 -20.66 -23.87 -22.26
C PHE A 528 -20.61 -23.99 -23.78
N ASN A 529 -19.67 -23.27 -24.41
CA ASN A 529 -19.51 -23.24 -25.86
C ASN A 529 -20.83 -22.98 -26.63
N GLY A 530 -21.64 -22.04 -26.15
CA GLY A 530 -22.93 -21.66 -26.74
C GLY A 530 -24.13 -22.49 -26.28
N VAL A 531 -23.93 -23.62 -25.61
CA VAL A 531 -25.02 -24.44 -25.06
C VAL A 531 -25.37 -23.94 -23.66
N SER A 532 -26.58 -23.39 -23.53
CA SER A 532 -27.05 -22.77 -22.29
C SER A 532 -27.91 -23.71 -21.44
N THR A 533 -27.63 -23.76 -20.13
CA THR A 533 -28.41 -24.50 -19.13
C THR A 533 -28.67 -23.63 -17.92
N ASN A 534 -29.91 -23.65 -17.43
CA ASN A 534 -30.30 -22.96 -16.21
C ASN A 534 -29.90 -23.76 -14.97
N VAL A 535 -29.20 -23.11 -14.04
CA VAL A 535 -28.71 -23.69 -12.79
C VAL A 535 -29.32 -22.94 -11.61
N ASN A 536 -29.91 -23.69 -10.67
CA ASN A 536 -30.33 -23.14 -9.39
C ASN A 536 -29.13 -23.16 -8.43
N VAL A 537 -28.84 -22.05 -7.76
CA VAL A 537 -27.75 -21.88 -6.81
C VAL A 537 -28.33 -21.69 -5.41
N PRO A 538 -28.31 -22.71 -4.54
CA PRO A 538 -28.85 -22.60 -3.19
C PRO A 538 -28.06 -21.63 -2.31
N ALA A 539 -28.74 -20.98 -1.37
CA ALA A 539 -28.13 -20.12 -0.37
C ALA A 539 -27.11 -20.90 0.47
N SER A 540 -25.94 -20.31 0.69
CA SER A 540 -24.96 -20.86 1.63
C SER A 540 -25.16 -20.35 3.07
N GLY A 541 -25.97 -19.30 3.22
CA GLY A 541 -26.34 -18.64 4.49
C GLY A 541 -25.48 -17.43 4.83
N ASN A 542 -24.29 -17.30 4.24
CA ASN A 542 -23.46 -16.09 4.33
C ASN A 542 -22.52 -15.97 3.12
N THR A 543 -22.00 -14.77 2.88
CA THR A 543 -21.17 -14.44 1.70
C THR A 543 -19.71 -14.90 1.79
N LYS A 544 -19.31 -15.55 2.89
CA LYS A 544 -17.93 -16.04 3.12
C LYS A 544 -17.83 -17.57 3.07
N ARG A 545 -18.95 -18.28 3.15
CA ARG A 545 -19.02 -19.75 3.14
C ARG A 545 -19.32 -20.24 1.74
N PHE A 546 -18.29 -20.62 0.99
CA PHE A 546 -18.42 -21.20 -0.34
C PHE A 546 -18.88 -22.66 -0.26
N ARG A 547 -19.84 -23.01 -1.12
CA ARG A 547 -20.34 -24.38 -1.28
C ARG A 547 -20.11 -24.84 -2.70
N LYS A 548 -19.67 -26.08 -2.84
CA LYS A 548 -19.56 -26.75 -4.13
C LYS A 548 -20.95 -27.06 -4.68
N LEU A 549 -21.15 -26.75 -5.95
CA LEU A 549 -22.34 -27.06 -6.72
C LEU A 549 -21.93 -27.77 -8.00
N ASP A 550 -22.49 -28.95 -8.23
CA ASP A 550 -22.35 -29.66 -9.50
C ASP A 550 -23.29 -29.02 -10.53
N LEU A 551 -22.74 -28.58 -11.66
CA LEU A 551 -23.47 -27.77 -12.64
C LEU A 551 -24.05 -28.62 -13.75
N SER A 552 -23.19 -29.28 -14.52
CA SER A 552 -23.59 -30.18 -15.60
C SER A 552 -22.45 -31.12 -15.97
N LYS A 553 -22.80 -32.16 -16.74
CA LYS A 553 -21.84 -32.93 -17.52
C LYS A 553 -21.80 -32.36 -18.93
N VAL A 554 -20.61 -32.21 -19.48
CA VAL A 554 -20.41 -31.76 -20.87
C VAL A 554 -19.51 -32.75 -21.58
N LYS A 555 -19.80 -32.97 -22.86
CA LYS A 555 -18.94 -33.75 -23.74
C LYS A 555 -18.16 -32.80 -24.64
N VAL A 556 -16.86 -33.03 -24.75
CA VAL A 556 -15.96 -32.28 -25.61
C VAL A 556 -15.33 -33.24 -26.59
N ASP A 557 -15.65 -33.09 -27.88
CA ASP A 557 -15.22 -34.04 -28.92
C ASP A 557 -13.93 -33.64 -29.65
N LYS A 558 -13.42 -32.41 -29.43
CA LYS A 558 -12.25 -31.88 -30.16
C LYS A 558 -11.30 -31.12 -29.24
N VAL A 559 -10.03 -31.11 -29.63
CA VAL A 559 -9.02 -30.22 -29.06
C VAL A 559 -9.31 -28.80 -29.52
N GLY A 560 -9.17 -27.82 -28.63
CA GLY A 560 -9.32 -26.42 -29.01
C GLY A 560 -9.59 -25.47 -27.86
N LYS A 561 -9.95 -24.24 -28.25
CA LYS A 561 -10.36 -23.18 -27.34
C LYS A 561 -11.84 -23.31 -27.04
N TYR A 562 -12.18 -23.26 -25.76
CA TYR A 562 -13.53 -23.31 -25.24
C TYR A 562 -13.80 -22.10 -24.37
N GLU A 563 -15.09 -21.82 -24.19
CA GLU A 563 -15.56 -20.77 -23.30
C GLU A 563 -16.67 -21.31 -22.41
N VAL A 564 -16.66 -20.87 -21.16
CA VAL A 564 -17.77 -21.04 -20.24
C VAL A 564 -18.14 -19.67 -19.67
N SER A 565 -19.44 -19.39 -19.63
CA SER A 565 -19.96 -18.14 -19.10
C SER A 565 -21.17 -18.35 -18.20
N PHE A 566 -21.40 -17.40 -17.31
CA PHE A 566 -22.53 -17.34 -16.42
C PHE A 566 -23.22 -15.98 -16.54
N ILE A 567 -24.54 -16.00 -16.62
CA ILE A 567 -25.39 -14.81 -16.67
C ILE A 567 -26.54 -15.00 -15.68
N PRO A 568 -26.89 -14.01 -14.85
CA PRO A 568 -28.07 -14.07 -14.00
C PRO A 568 -29.37 -14.33 -14.79
N VAL A 569 -30.30 -15.06 -14.18
CA VAL A 569 -31.66 -15.19 -14.73
C VAL A 569 -32.52 -14.05 -14.19
N ALA A 570 -32.98 -13.17 -15.07
CA ALA A 570 -33.81 -12.02 -14.73
C ALA A 570 -35.00 -12.39 -13.82
N GLY A 571 -35.21 -11.61 -12.76
CA GLY A 571 -36.29 -11.82 -11.78
C GLY A 571 -36.15 -13.08 -10.91
N LYS A 572 -35.07 -13.85 -11.07
CA LYS A 572 -34.71 -15.02 -10.23
C LYS A 572 -33.29 -14.91 -9.69
N TRP A 573 -32.68 -13.74 -9.80
CA TRP A 573 -31.34 -13.46 -9.33
C TRP A 573 -31.34 -12.95 -7.90
N ASN A 574 -30.35 -13.40 -7.13
CA ASN A 574 -29.93 -12.76 -5.90
C ASN A 574 -28.40 -12.71 -5.91
N ALA A 575 -27.83 -11.62 -5.40
CA ALA A 575 -26.39 -11.43 -5.40
C ALA A 575 -25.65 -12.61 -4.73
N LEU A 576 -24.62 -13.09 -5.41
CA LEU A 576 -23.76 -14.19 -4.98
C LEU A 576 -22.28 -13.86 -5.24
N ASN A 577 -21.41 -14.71 -4.70
CA ASN A 577 -20.00 -14.73 -5.01
C ASN A 577 -19.65 -16.04 -5.71
N LEU A 578 -18.79 -16.00 -6.72
CA LEU A 578 -18.26 -17.15 -7.45
C LEU A 578 -16.75 -17.21 -7.29
N LYS A 579 -16.24 -18.26 -6.62
CA LYS A 579 -14.81 -18.39 -6.31
C LYS A 579 -14.01 -19.10 -7.41
N GLU A 580 -14.58 -20.16 -7.94
CA GLU A 580 -13.88 -21.04 -8.87
C GLU A 580 -14.91 -21.85 -9.67
N LEU A 581 -14.57 -22.15 -10.92
CA LEU A 581 -15.17 -23.20 -11.71
C LEU A 581 -14.09 -24.26 -12.02
N LYS A 582 -14.41 -25.53 -11.81
CA LYS A 582 -13.57 -26.67 -12.15
C LYS A 582 -14.25 -27.56 -13.17
N ILE A 583 -13.51 -27.93 -14.21
CA ILE A 583 -13.92 -28.85 -15.27
C ILE A 583 -13.07 -30.09 -15.10
N GLN A 584 -13.67 -31.20 -14.67
CA GLN A 584 -12.93 -32.40 -14.29
C GLN A 584 -13.29 -33.57 -15.20
N PRO A 585 -12.30 -34.33 -15.75
CA PRO A 585 -12.58 -35.53 -16.51
C PRO A 585 -13.42 -36.52 -15.71
N ILE A 586 -14.44 -37.08 -16.35
CA ILE A 586 -15.18 -38.21 -15.81
C ILE A 586 -14.35 -39.45 -16.12
N LYS A 587 -13.70 -40.00 -15.10
CA LYS A 587 -13.05 -41.30 -15.22
C LYS A 587 -14.15 -42.34 -15.44
N ASN A 588 -14.13 -42.98 -16.60
CA ASN A 588 -14.95 -44.16 -16.89
C ASN A 588 -14.41 -45.39 -16.18
#